data_AF-A0AAP9D0S1-F1
#
_entry.id   AF-A0AAP9D0S1-F1
#
_cell.length_a   1.000
_cell.length_b   1.000
_cell.length_c   1.000
_cell.angle_alpha   90.00
_cell.angle_beta   90.00
_cell.angle_gamma   90.00
#
_symmetry.space_group_name_H-M   'P 1'
#
loop_
_entity.id
_entity.type
_entity.pdbx_description
1 polymer ?
#
loop_
_entity_poly.entity_id
_entity_poly.type
_entity_poly.pdbx_seq_one_letter_code
_entity_poly.pdbx_strand_id
1 'polypeptide(L)'
;MKTTHWMMYTLLGATLALTACVEDDKDLSQPKEPEKTTDLVIPDDADWTTTRSVNLSITSPVATRVAIYTDESCTDASLLTELPVSEVAKNIRLDVAKADRALYVQYATSKGKEMMNIPLNTASTRAETLVKLPENVSGFDTNGGEGAYRYQWYPAKGETATLMMEDNWPEMGDYDFNDFVIYYHTQMIFFDGSNTEKDKYEADGIEFEITFRAMGGYLPYRLGLQLDQTSAKYIDKVIEINGNDLVKMELQNPGEDAPAIFIFTGTDQLRKQNNGGTFYNTEADHQIAANDLVTIKYRLKMNCFNSSEKTQALWAAATSENQNFFLQKEKNGGREIHLRGYEPTAYYSGSYAGEAGNNMRSDIKYCSTDNFVWGIKVPVKLAHPREKKDIMEVYGKFRSWITNPNPSSDNPEDFNENWFKYLDPSQAIK
;
A
#
# COMPACT_ATOMS: atom_id res chain seq x y z
N MET A 1 -26.64 -66.48 -90.01
CA MET A 1 -28.11 -66.54 -89.90
C MET A 1 -28.48 -66.28 -88.44
N LYS A 2 -29.37 -65.32 -88.20
CA LYS A 2 -30.00 -64.89 -86.94
C LYS A 2 -29.13 -64.16 -85.89
N THR A 3 -29.25 -62.85 -86.00
CA THR A 3 -29.35 -61.78 -84.98
C THR A 3 -29.93 -62.17 -83.62
N THR A 4 -29.42 -61.53 -82.57
CA THR A 4 -30.25 -60.92 -81.50
C THR A 4 -29.53 -59.71 -80.91
N HIS A 5 -30.23 -58.58 -80.86
CA HIS A 5 -29.83 -57.30 -80.27
C HIS A 5 -30.01 -57.31 -78.74
N TRP A 6 -29.21 -56.52 -78.01
CA TRP A 6 -29.80 -55.57 -77.06
C TRP A 6 -28.89 -54.35 -76.79
N MET A 7 -29.53 -53.18 -76.86
CA MET A 7 -29.17 -51.88 -76.28
C MET A 7 -28.85 -51.99 -74.77
N MET A 8 -28.34 -51.01 -74.02
CA MET A 8 -27.63 -49.74 -74.19
C MET A 8 -27.48 -49.20 -72.74
N TYR A 9 -26.50 -48.31 -72.53
CA TYR A 9 -26.33 -47.35 -71.44
C TYR A 9 -25.67 -47.76 -70.11
N THR A 10 -24.48 -47.14 -69.98
CA THR A 10 -23.81 -46.57 -68.82
C THR A 10 -24.68 -46.31 -67.59
N LEU A 11 -24.17 -46.76 -66.43
CA LEU A 11 -24.65 -46.35 -65.11
C LEU A 11 -23.49 -45.86 -64.24
N LEU A 12 -23.71 -44.65 -63.73
CA LEU A 12 -22.93 -43.87 -62.77
C LEU A 12 -22.73 -44.66 -61.46
N GLY A 13 -21.48 -44.79 -61.00
CA GLY A 13 -21.18 -45.30 -59.66
C GLY A 13 -20.96 -44.14 -58.68
N ALA A 14 -21.96 -43.84 -57.86
CA ALA A 14 -21.84 -42.92 -56.72
C ALA A 14 -21.35 -43.69 -55.48
N THR A 15 -20.18 -43.34 -54.96
CA THR A 15 -19.67 -43.84 -53.68
C THR A 15 -20.18 -42.96 -52.55
N LEU A 16 -21.11 -43.50 -51.75
CA LEU A 16 -21.51 -42.96 -50.45
C LEU A 16 -20.43 -43.27 -49.40
N ALA A 17 -19.78 -42.24 -48.86
CA ALA A 17 -19.00 -42.35 -47.64
C ALA A 17 -19.93 -42.10 -46.44
N LEU A 18 -20.12 -43.12 -45.61
CA LEU A 18 -20.82 -43.01 -44.34
C LEU A 18 -19.94 -42.19 -43.37
N THR A 19 -20.43 -41.01 -42.99
CA THR A 19 -19.90 -40.20 -41.89
C THR A 19 -20.22 -40.90 -40.57
N ALA A 20 -19.20 -41.39 -39.88
CA ALA A 20 -19.29 -41.65 -38.44
C ALA A 20 -19.06 -40.31 -37.74
N CYS A 21 -20.11 -39.74 -37.15
CA CYS A 21 -19.98 -38.67 -36.17
C CYS A 21 -19.30 -39.26 -34.94
N VAL A 22 -18.08 -38.85 -34.66
CA VAL A 22 -17.53 -38.87 -33.30
C VAL A 22 -17.79 -37.47 -32.76
N GLU A 23 -18.64 -37.35 -31.75
CA GLU A 23 -18.65 -36.19 -30.86
C GLU A 23 -17.33 -36.26 -30.06
N ASP A 24 -16.31 -35.57 -30.54
CA ASP A 24 -15.07 -35.38 -29.80
C ASP A 24 -15.20 -34.08 -28.99
N ASP A 25 -15.92 -34.19 -27.88
CA ASP A 25 -16.11 -33.13 -26.90
C ASP A 25 -14.85 -33.02 -26.03
N LYS A 26 -14.35 -31.77 -25.94
CA LYS A 26 -13.22 -31.23 -25.15
C LYS A 26 -11.90 -31.14 -25.88
N ASP A 27 -11.68 -29.95 -26.45
CA ASP A 27 -10.36 -29.39 -26.68
C ASP A 27 -9.60 -29.30 -25.32
N LEU A 28 -8.78 -30.31 -25.04
CA LEU A 28 -7.93 -30.41 -23.86
C LEU A 28 -6.65 -29.54 -23.96
N SER A 29 -6.54 -28.67 -24.98
CA SER A 29 -5.29 -27.93 -25.27
C SER A 29 -5.24 -26.52 -24.71
N GLN A 30 -6.31 -25.99 -24.12
CA GLN A 30 -6.24 -24.71 -23.41
C GLN A 30 -5.69 -24.93 -21.99
N PRO A 31 -4.62 -24.21 -21.59
CA PRO A 31 -4.19 -24.21 -20.18
C PRO A 31 -5.41 -23.87 -19.31
N LYS A 32 -5.64 -24.66 -18.26
CA LYS A 32 -6.68 -24.34 -17.29
C LYS A 32 -6.35 -22.96 -16.72
N GLU A 33 -7.32 -22.04 -16.76
CA GLU A 33 -7.16 -20.75 -16.08
C GLU A 33 -6.83 -21.00 -14.59
N PRO A 34 -5.84 -20.30 -14.01
CA PRO A 34 -5.48 -20.47 -12.61
C PRO A 34 -6.70 -20.20 -11.73
N GLU A 35 -6.97 -21.13 -10.82
CA GLU A 35 -8.12 -21.06 -9.90
C GLU A 35 -7.73 -20.42 -8.57
N LYS A 36 -6.45 -20.48 -8.21
CA LYS A 36 -5.88 -19.88 -6.99
C LYS A 36 -4.70 -18.98 -7.30
N THR A 37 -4.39 -18.09 -6.36
CA THR A 37 -3.19 -17.24 -6.40
C THR A 37 -1.93 -18.10 -6.49
N THR A 38 -1.86 -19.23 -5.80
CA THR A 38 -0.72 -20.16 -5.86
C THR A 38 -0.53 -20.86 -7.21
N ASP A 39 -1.52 -20.79 -8.13
CA ASP A 39 -1.39 -21.31 -9.49
C ASP A 39 -0.75 -20.28 -10.46
N LEU A 40 -0.51 -19.04 -10.00
CA LEU A 40 0.02 -17.97 -10.83
C LEU A 40 1.49 -18.20 -11.21
N VAL A 41 1.80 -17.90 -12.47
CA VAL A 41 3.18 -17.68 -12.92
C VAL A 41 3.44 -16.18 -12.87
N ILE A 42 4.17 -15.73 -11.85
CA ILE A 42 4.47 -14.32 -11.63
C ILE A 42 5.79 -13.97 -12.36
N PRO A 43 5.81 -12.96 -13.25
CA PRO A 43 7.04 -12.52 -13.92
C PRO A 43 8.13 -12.12 -12.91
N ASP A 44 9.40 -12.36 -13.25
CA ASP A 44 10.54 -12.03 -12.38
C ASP A 44 10.64 -10.54 -12.03
N ASP A 45 10.16 -9.68 -12.93
CA ASP A 45 10.14 -8.22 -12.83
C ASP A 45 8.80 -7.68 -12.29
N ALA A 46 7.87 -8.54 -11.87
CA ALA A 46 6.60 -8.11 -11.30
C ALA A 46 6.83 -7.24 -10.06
N ASP A 47 6.12 -6.12 -10.03
CA ASP A 47 6.24 -5.10 -9.00
C ASP A 47 4.99 -5.09 -8.10
N TRP A 48 5.15 -5.65 -6.92
CA TRP A 48 4.13 -5.73 -5.87
C TRP A 48 3.85 -4.40 -5.16
N THR A 49 4.56 -3.31 -5.51
CA THR A 49 4.32 -2.00 -4.91
C THR A 49 3.15 -1.27 -5.56
N THR A 50 2.35 -0.60 -4.75
CA THR A 50 1.17 0.18 -5.18
C THR A 50 1.34 1.68 -4.97
N THR A 51 2.40 2.08 -4.28
CA THR A 51 2.76 3.47 -3.97
C THR A 51 3.99 3.87 -4.78
N ARG A 52 4.06 5.14 -5.19
CA ARG A 52 5.27 5.76 -5.74
C ARG A 52 5.51 7.11 -5.08
N SER A 53 6.78 7.52 -5.05
CA SER A 53 7.13 8.87 -4.63
C SER A 53 7.16 9.83 -5.82
N VAL A 54 6.71 11.06 -5.57
CA VAL A 54 6.76 12.18 -6.51
C VAL A 54 7.55 13.30 -5.85
N ASN A 55 8.54 13.83 -6.57
CA ASN A 55 9.35 14.96 -6.13
C ASN A 55 8.92 16.23 -6.85
N LEU A 56 8.52 17.25 -6.09
CA LEU A 56 8.16 18.57 -6.57
C LEU A 56 9.13 19.62 -6.02
N SER A 57 9.45 20.62 -6.83
CA SER A 57 10.12 21.84 -6.37
C SER A 57 9.23 23.03 -6.67
N ILE A 58 8.67 23.65 -5.63
CA ILE A 58 7.65 24.69 -5.76
C ILE A 58 8.25 26.06 -5.42
N THR A 59 8.00 27.06 -6.27
CA THR A 59 8.33 28.47 -6.04
C THR A 59 7.10 29.35 -6.23
N SER A 60 7.03 30.45 -5.49
CA SER A 60 5.97 31.46 -5.56
C SER A 60 6.57 32.86 -5.61
N PRO A 61 6.02 33.81 -6.39
CA PRO A 61 6.50 35.21 -6.42
C PRO A 61 6.26 35.96 -5.10
N VAL A 62 5.42 35.44 -4.22
CA VAL A 62 5.18 35.98 -2.87
C VAL A 62 5.13 34.84 -1.85
N ALA A 63 5.42 35.13 -0.59
CA ALA A 63 5.16 34.18 0.50
C ALA A 63 3.66 33.84 0.55
N THR A 64 3.32 32.55 0.45
CA THR A 64 1.94 32.08 0.43
C THR A 64 1.82 30.67 1.03
N ARG A 65 0.60 30.13 1.09
CA ARG A 65 0.36 28.71 1.40
C ARG A 65 -0.27 28.00 0.22
N VAL A 66 0.15 26.76 0.01
CA VAL A 66 -0.44 25.87 -0.98
C VAL A 66 -0.93 24.60 -0.33
N ALA A 67 -1.95 24.00 -0.96
CA ALA A 67 -2.45 22.68 -0.64
C ALA A 67 -2.34 21.81 -1.90
N ILE A 68 -1.87 20.58 -1.76
CA ILE A 68 -1.66 19.65 -2.88
C ILE A 68 -2.61 18.46 -2.74
N TYR A 69 -3.33 18.14 -3.81
CA TYR A 69 -4.36 17.10 -3.82
C TYR A 69 -4.11 16.04 -4.90
N THR A 70 -4.64 14.84 -4.72
CA THR A 70 -4.69 13.78 -5.76
C THR A 70 -5.91 13.89 -6.68
N ASP A 71 -6.91 14.71 -6.31
CA ASP A 71 -8.18 14.85 -7.02
C ASP A 71 -8.57 16.32 -7.23
N GLU A 72 -9.21 16.61 -8.37
CA GLU A 72 -9.60 17.98 -8.78
C GLU A 72 -10.66 18.59 -7.85
N SER A 73 -11.42 17.78 -7.11
CA SER A 73 -12.43 18.28 -6.16
C SER A 73 -11.81 19.01 -4.96
N CYS A 74 -10.50 18.84 -4.70
CA CYS A 74 -9.76 19.45 -3.59
C CYS A 74 -10.43 19.25 -2.21
N THR A 75 -10.88 18.02 -1.94
CA THR A 75 -11.46 17.65 -0.64
C THR A 75 -10.41 17.06 0.31
N ASP A 76 -10.73 16.97 1.61
CA ASP A 76 -9.86 16.33 2.60
C ASP A 76 -9.50 14.88 2.21
N ALA A 77 -10.40 14.15 1.52
CA ALA A 77 -10.14 12.79 1.02
C ALA A 77 -9.00 12.71 -0.02
N SER A 78 -8.57 13.84 -0.58
CA SER A 78 -7.50 13.90 -1.57
C SER A 78 -6.32 14.77 -1.14
N LEU A 79 -6.38 15.42 0.03
CA LEU A 79 -5.37 16.36 0.50
C LEU A 79 -4.10 15.65 0.99
N LEU A 80 -2.99 15.86 0.30
CA LEU A 80 -1.68 15.26 0.60
C LEU A 80 -0.81 16.12 1.50
N THR A 81 -0.80 17.44 1.29
CA THR A 81 0.04 18.35 2.08
C THR A 81 -0.49 19.77 2.02
N GLU A 82 -0.28 20.50 3.12
CA GLU A 82 -0.40 21.95 3.20
C GLU A 82 0.91 22.52 3.71
N LEU A 83 1.46 23.53 3.03
CA LEU A 83 2.77 24.06 3.40
C LEU A 83 2.97 25.53 2.96
N PRO A 84 3.85 26.26 3.67
CA PRO A 84 4.32 27.56 3.21
C PRO A 84 5.27 27.43 2.01
N VAL A 85 5.13 28.34 1.05
CA VAL A 85 6.02 28.47 -0.11
C VAL A 85 6.35 29.94 -0.35
N SER A 86 7.51 30.21 -0.95
CA SER A 86 7.98 31.57 -1.26
C SER A 86 8.83 31.55 -2.54
N GLU A 87 9.58 32.62 -2.79
CA GLU A 87 10.52 32.71 -3.91
C GLU A 87 11.64 31.67 -3.80
N VAL A 88 11.96 31.23 -2.57
CA VAL A 88 12.91 30.15 -2.34
C VAL A 88 12.23 28.82 -2.63
N ALA A 89 12.82 28.06 -3.54
CA ALA A 89 12.32 26.76 -3.94
C ALA A 89 12.15 25.82 -2.75
N LYS A 90 10.95 25.25 -2.63
CA LYS A 90 10.61 24.28 -1.61
C LYS A 90 10.52 22.89 -2.25
N ASN A 91 11.39 21.99 -1.80
CA ASN A 91 11.40 20.61 -2.27
C ASN A 91 10.48 19.75 -1.41
N ILE A 92 9.63 18.98 -2.08
CA ILE A 92 8.55 18.19 -1.47
C ILE A 92 8.62 16.79 -2.08
N ARG A 93 8.71 15.78 -1.22
CA ARG A 93 8.50 14.38 -1.61
C ARG A 93 7.14 13.94 -1.10
N LEU A 94 6.28 13.48 -2.00
CA LEU A 94 4.93 12.99 -1.71
C LEU A 94 4.83 11.53 -2.13
N ASP A 95 4.24 10.69 -1.28
CA ASP A 95 3.92 9.32 -1.61
C ASP A 95 2.46 9.23 -2.02
N VAL A 96 2.21 8.73 -3.22
CA VAL A 96 0.88 8.69 -3.85
C VAL A 96 0.62 7.32 -4.47
N ALA A 97 -0.63 7.01 -4.79
CA ALA A 97 -0.94 5.76 -5.47
C ALA A 97 -0.28 5.76 -6.85
N LYS A 98 0.26 4.62 -7.27
CA LYS A 98 0.77 4.46 -8.64
C LYS A 98 -0.31 4.75 -9.68
N ALA A 99 -1.55 4.41 -9.34
CA ALA A 99 -2.73 4.65 -10.14
C ALA A 99 -3.08 6.15 -10.33
N ASP A 100 -2.58 7.04 -9.48
CA ASP A 100 -2.81 8.48 -9.65
C ASP A 100 -2.17 8.95 -10.97
N ARG A 101 -2.71 10.02 -11.56
CA ARG A 101 -2.24 10.53 -12.87
C ARG A 101 -1.93 12.01 -12.87
N ALA A 102 -2.34 12.72 -11.84
CA ALA A 102 -2.12 14.14 -11.68
C ALA A 102 -2.07 14.49 -10.20
N LEU A 103 -1.42 15.62 -9.90
CA LEU A 103 -1.59 16.34 -8.64
C LEU A 103 -2.20 17.69 -8.92
N TYR A 104 -2.93 18.22 -7.95
CA TYR A 104 -3.60 19.51 -8.06
C TYR A 104 -3.08 20.45 -6.98
N VAL A 105 -2.33 21.48 -7.37
CA VAL A 105 -1.77 22.48 -6.46
C VAL A 105 -2.73 23.65 -6.36
N GLN A 106 -3.42 23.77 -5.23
CA GLN A 106 -4.35 24.87 -4.94
C GLN A 106 -3.63 26.01 -4.22
N TYR A 107 -3.90 27.24 -4.64
CA TYR A 107 -3.35 28.48 -4.06
C TYR A 107 -4.41 29.58 -4.03
N ALA A 108 -4.21 30.57 -3.16
CA ALA A 108 -5.12 31.70 -3.03
C ALA A 108 -4.77 32.84 -4.01
N THR A 109 -5.79 33.52 -4.52
CA THR A 109 -5.71 34.73 -5.33
C THR A 109 -6.72 35.76 -4.82
N SER A 110 -6.69 36.98 -5.37
CA SER A 110 -7.67 38.03 -5.02
C SER A 110 -9.10 37.69 -5.42
N LYS A 111 -9.31 36.69 -6.29
CA LYS A 111 -10.62 36.22 -6.75
C LYS A 111 -11.10 34.96 -6.04
N GLY A 112 -10.32 34.42 -5.11
CA GLY A 112 -10.58 33.14 -4.45
C GLY A 112 -9.46 32.12 -4.71
N LYS A 113 -9.77 30.84 -4.56
CA LYS A 113 -8.82 29.75 -4.75
C LYS A 113 -8.73 29.37 -6.23
N GLU A 114 -7.51 29.24 -6.74
CA GLU A 114 -7.20 28.71 -8.06
C GLU A 114 -6.34 27.44 -7.93
N MET A 115 -6.17 26.70 -9.01
CA MET A 115 -5.52 25.39 -9.03
C MET A 115 -4.64 25.23 -10.27
N MET A 116 -3.52 24.53 -10.11
CA MET A 116 -2.68 24.02 -11.20
C MET A 116 -2.69 22.49 -11.23
N ASN A 117 -2.90 21.91 -12.41
CA ASN A 117 -2.76 20.48 -12.66
C ASN A 117 -1.30 20.14 -13.00
N ILE A 118 -0.73 19.16 -12.30
CA ILE A 118 0.61 18.62 -12.48
C ILE A 118 0.49 17.14 -12.92
N PRO A 119 0.59 16.84 -14.23
CA PRO A 119 0.54 15.47 -14.72
C PRO A 119 1.68 14.60 -14.19
N LEU A 120 1.39 13.36 -13.81
CA LEU A 120 2.36 12.40 -13.33
C LEU A 120 2.73 11.41 -14.45
N ASN A 121 3.98 11.48 -14.92
CA ASN A 121 4.48 10.59 -15.97
C ASN A 121 4.87 9.23 -15.39
N THR A 122 4.38 8.14 -15.98
CA THR A 122 4.67 6.76 -15.56
C THR A 122 6.12 6.34 -15.89
N ALA A 123 6.78 6.98 -16.86
CA ALA A 123 8.10 6.57 -17.33
C ALA A 123 9.30 7.15 -16.54
N SER A 124 9.09 8.13 -15.65
CA SER A 124 10.18 8.81 -14.95
C SER A 124 9.82 9.16 -13.50
N THR A 125 10.00 8.18 -12.61
CA THR A 125 9.67 8.30 -11.17
C THR A 125 10.70 9.07 -10.34
N ARG A 126 11.84 9.47 -10.93
CA ARG A 126 12.93 10.16 -10.21
C ARG A 126 13.20 11.60 -10.63
N ALA A 127 12.56 12.09 -11.69
CA ALA A 127 12.73 13.47 -12.12
C ALA A 127 11.99 14.43 -11.17
N GLU A 128 12.68 15.46 -10.71
CA GLU A 128 12.05 16.55 -9.96
C GLU A 128 11.18 17.37 -10.91
N THR A 129 9.92 17.59 -10.52
CA THR A 129 8.99 18.43 -11.28
C THR A 129 9.00 19.85 -10.72
N LEU A 130 9.36 20.82 -11.56
CA LEU A 130 9.36 22.23 -11.19
C LEU A 130 7.95 22.82 -11.29
N VAL A 131 7.46 23.41 -10.21
CA VAL A 131 6.16 24.09 -10.15
C VAL A 131 6.38 25.56 -9.81
N LYS A 132 6.03 26.45 -10.73
CA LYS A 132 6.07 27.90 -10.51
C LYS A 132 4.66 28.43 -10.39
N LEU A 133 4.30 28.97 -9.23
CA LEU A 133 3.00 29.61 -9.07
C LEU A 133 2.93 30.91 -9.87
N PRO A 134 1.73 31.31 -10.33
CA PRO A 134 1.56 32.51 -11.15
C PRO A 134 1.65 33.82 -10.35
N GLU A 135 1.80 34.94 -11.06
CA GLU A 135 1.93 36.30 -10.48
C GLU A 135 0.68 36.79 -9.71
N ASN A 136 -0.49 36.20 -9.95
CA ASN A 136 -1.75 36.59 -9.30
C ASN A 136 -1.96 35.94 -7.91
N VAL A 137 -1.00 35.16 -7.42
CA VAL A 137 -1.02 34.56 -6.09
C VAL A 137 -1.12 35.65 -5.02
N SER A 138 -1.96 35.41 -4.03
CA SER A 138 -2.10 36.29 -2.86
C SER A 138 -1.09 35.92 -1.76
N GLY A 139 -0.51 36.95 -1.17
CA GLY A 139 0.43 36.80 -0.06
C GLY A 139 -0.26 36.28 1.21
N PHE A 140 0.49 35.52 2.01
CA PHE A 140 0.08 34.98 3.30
C PHE A 140 1.26 35.03 4.28
N ASP A 141 0.99 35.24 5.58
CA ASP A 141 2.05 35.18 6.59
C ASP A 141 2.46 33.72 6.86
N THR A 142 3.65 33.35 6.38
CA THR A 142 4.20 32.01 6.53
C THR A 142 5.13 31.85 7.73
N ASN A 143 5.25 32.85 8.59
CA ASN A 143 6.15 32.82 9.74
C ASN A 143 5.42 32.82 11.10
N GLY A 144 4.11 33.11 11.10
CA GLY A 144 3.27 33.13 12.29
C GLY A 144 2.21 32.02 12.34
N GLY A 145 1.98 31.48 13.54
CA GLY A 145 0.87 30.55 13.84
C GLY A 145 0.86 29.29 12.97
N GLU A 146 -0.34 28.81 12.63
CA GLU A 146 -0.59 27.70 11.69
C GLU A 146 0.05 27.94 10.31
N GLY A 147 0.29 29.21 9.97
CA GLY A 147 0.87 29.63 8.71
C GLY A 147 2.28 29.13 8.44
N ALA A 148 3.03 28.84 9.51
CA ALA A 148 4.40 28.38 9.46
C ALA A 148 4.54 26.85 9.40
N TYR A 149 3.48 26.09 9.67
CA TYR A 149 3.57 24.64 9.70
C TYR A 149 3.32 24.02 8.33
N ARG A 150 4.11 23.00 8.03
CA ARG A 150 3.84 22.01 7.00
C ARG A 150 3.17 20.80 7.62
N TYR A 151 2.08 20.40 7.00
CA TYR A 151 1.38 19.15 7.27
C TYR A 151 1.49 18.26 6.04
N GLN A 152 1.80 16.99 6.23
CA GLN A 152 1.81 16.01 5.16
C GLN A 152 1.13 14.73 5.64
N TRP A 153 0.20 14.23 4.84
CA TRP A 153 -0.60 13.05 5.13
C TRP A 153 -0.25 11.92 4.18
N TYR A 154 -0.38 10.68 4.67
CA TYR A 154 -0.37 9.50 3.84
C TYR A 154 -1.49 8.55 4.25
N PRO A 155 -2.30 8.04 3.31
CA PRO A 155 -2.25 8.34 1.87
C PRO A 155 -2.82 9.72 1.50
N ALA A 156 -3.82 10.22 2.24
CA ALA A 156 -4.33 11.59 2.19
C ALA A 156 -5.03 11.91 3.52
N LYS A 157 -5.32 13.18 3.82
CA LYS A 157 -5.88 13.63 5.10
C LYS A 157 -7.16 12.88 5.51
N GLY A 158 -8.06 12.63 4.56
CA GLY A 158 -9.34 11.94 4.77
C GLY A 158 -9.34 10.45 4.44
N GLU A 159 -8.16 9.86 4.15
CA GLU A 159 -8.03 8.48 3.70
C GLU A 159 -7.06 7.69 4.58
N THR A 160 -7.17 6.37 4.52
CA THR A 160 -6.29 5.43 5.23
C THR A 160 -5.70 4.44 4.23
N ALA A 161 -4.43 4.07 4.42
CA ALA A 161 -3.83 2.96 3.70
C ALA A 161 -4.22 1.63 4.36
N THR A 162 -4.13 0.54 3.61
CA THR A 162 -4.35 -0.82 4.10
C THR A 162 -3.07 -1.63 3.99
N LEU A 163 -2.71 -2.32 5.08
CA LEU A 163 -1.71 -3.38 5.09
C LEU A 163 -2.44 -4.71 5.25
N MET A 164 -2.13 -5.66 4.40
CA MET A 164 -2.65 -7.03 4.42
C MET A 164 -1.46 -7.99 4.42
N MET A 165 -1.43 -8.96 5.32
CA MET A 165 -0.31 -9.88 5.49
C MET A 165 -0.80 -11.32 5.65
N GLU A 166 0.04 -12.24 5.19
CA GLU A 166 -0.03 -13.70 5.40
C GLU A 166 0.92 -14.11 6.55
N ASP A 167 0.61 -15.18 7.26
CA ASP A 167 1.33 -15.59 8.47
C ASP A 167 2.24 -16.83 8.31
N ASN A 168 2.17 -17.50 7.16
CA ASN A 168 2.74 -18.83 6.96
C ASN A 168 4.19 -18.83 6.43
N TRP A 169 4.82 -17.67 6.25
CA TRP A 169 6.22 -17.58 5.81
C TRP A 169 7.14 -18.49 6.66
N PRO A 170 8.08 -19.26 6.07
CA PRO A 170 8.51 -19.23 4.65
C PRO A 170 7.64 -20.06 3.69
N GLU A 171 6.59 -20.70 4.16
CA GLU A 171 5.70 -21.51 3.33
C GLU A 171 4.59 -20.66 2.72
N MET A 172 4.05 -21.12 1.59
CA MET A 172 2.88 -20.51 0.97
C MET A 172 1.61 -20.81 1.79
N GLY A 173 0.72 -19.82 1.87
CA GLY A 173 -0.59 -19.91 2.51
C GLY A 173 -1.72 -20.16 1.51
N ASP A 174 -2.94 -19.76 1.88
CA ASP A 174 -4.12 -19.76 1.02
C ASP A 174 -4.36 -18.41 0.32
N TYR A 175 -3.53 -17.39 0.58
CA TYR A 175 -3.53 -16.11 -0.14
C TYR A 175 -4.87 -15.36 -0.08
N ASP A 176 -5.58 -15.49 1.04
CA ASP A 176 -6.72 -14.63 1.33
C ASP A 176 -6.30 -13.25 1.86
N PHE A 177 -5.01 -13.07 2.21
CA PHE A 177 -4.39 -11.85 2.68
C PHE A 177 -5.11 -11.22 3.89
N ASN A 178 -5.73 -12.06 4.74
CA ASN A 178 -6.46 -11.59 5.92
C ASN A 178 -5.85 -12.03 7.26
N ASP A 179 -4.73 -12.77 7.25
CA ASP A 179 -4.10 -13.27 8.48
C ASP A 179 -3.73 -12.15 9.47
N PHE A 180 -3.39 -10.98 8.93
CA PHE A 180 -3.33 -9.73 9.66
C PHE A 180 -3.63 -8.53 8.75
N VAL A 181 -4.64 -7.73 9.12
CA VAL A 181 -5.03 -6.54 8.36
C VAL A 181 -5.12 -5.35 9.29
N ILE A 182 -4.54 -4.23 8.87
CA ILE A 182 -4.73 -2.92 9.51
C ILE A 182 -5.11 -1.86 8.49
N TYR A 183 -5.87 -0.88 8.94
CA TYR A 183 -5.84 0.44 8.33
C TYR A 183 -4.82 1.29 9.06
N TYR A 184 -4.07 2.10 8.32
CA TYR A 184 -3.17 3.07 8.91
C TYR A 184 -3.17 4.39 8.17
N HIS A 185 -2.92 5.45 8.92
CA HIS A 185 -2.80 6.81 8.43
C HIS A 185 -1.62 7.47 9.12
N THR A 186 -0.85 8.25 8.37
CA THR A 186 0.23 9.06 8.96
C THR A 186 0.04 10.54 8.71
N GLN A 187 0.40 11.34 9.70
CA GLN A 187 0.46 12.78 9.60
C GLN A 187 1.80 13.28 10.13
N MET A 188 2.63 13.81 9.24
CA MET A 188 3.83 14.53 9.62
C MET A 188 3.48 16.01 9.87
N ILE A 189 3.98 16.55 10.98
CA ILE A 189 3.89 17.95 11.36
C ILE A 189 5.32 18.49 11.43
N PHE A 190 5.60 19.59 10.75
CA PHE A 190 6.92 20.21 10.73
C PHE A 190 6.79 21.73 10.72
N PHE A 191 7.50 22.41 11.61
CA PHE A 191 7.63 23.86 11.57
C PHE A 191 8.58 24.27 10.42
N ASP A 192 8.03 24.88 9.38
CA ASP A 192 8.72 25.23 8.12
C ASP A 192 8.88 26.76 7.93
N GLY A 193 8.62 27.53 9.00
CA GLY A 193 8.81 28.98 9.03
C GLY A 193 10.24 29.39 9.41
N SER A 194 10.55 30.68 9.27
CA SER A 194 11.86 31.23 9.69
C SER A 194 11.80 31.75 11.13
N ASN A 195 11.89 30.86 12.13
CA ASN A 195 11.93 31.24 13.55
C ASN A 195 13.11 30.55 14.27
N THR A 196 13.70 31.28 15.23
CA THR A 196 14.86 30.87 16.02
C THR A 196 14.52 30.40 17.44
N GLU A 197 13.23 30.27 17.79
CA GLU A 197 12.78 29.80 19.10
C GLU A 197 12.44 28.30 19.06
N LYS A 198 13.00 27.54 19.99
CA LYS A 198 12.84 26.07 20.07
C LYS A 198 11.40 25.62 20.33
N ASP A 199 10.61 26.43 21.02
CA ASP A 199 9.21 26.15 21.39
C ASP A 199 8.29 26.00 20.16
N LYS A 200 8.63 26.66 19.03
CA LYS A 200 7.86 26.53 17.77
C LYS A 200 7.95 25.14 17.15
N TYR A 201 9.04 24.42 17.42
CA TYR A 201 9.32 23.07 16.90
C TYR A 201 8.78 21.97 17.85
N GLU A 202 8.05 22.33 18.91
CA GLU A 202 7.54 21.36 19.90
C GLU A 202 6.48 20.41 19.33
N ALA A 203 5.81 20.82 18.24
CA ALA A 203 4.84 20.01 17.52
C ALA A 203 5.48 19.06 16.49
N ASP A 204 6.77 19.25 16.17
CA ASP A 204 7.43 18.45 15.14
C ASP A 204 7.42 16.97 15.48
N GLY A 205 7.08 16.18 14.48
CA GLY A 205 6.95 14.74 14.63
C GLY A 205 6.01 14.14 13.62
N ILE A 206 5.80 12.84 13.77
CA ILE A 206 4.90 12.07 12.93
C ILE A 206 3.89 11.35 13.81
N GLU A 207 2.63 11.44 13.41
CA GLU A 207 1.53 10.69 14.00
C GLU A 207 1.25 9.44 13.18
N PHE A 208 1.04 8.32 13.87
CA PHE A 208 0.54 7.08 13.32
C PHE A 208 -0.82 6.80 13.95
N GLU A 209 -1.86 6.71 13.14
CA GLU A 209 -3.17 6.20 13.53
C GLU A 209 -3.36 4.83 12.88
N ILE A 210 -3.68 3.82 13.69
CA ILE A 210 -3.77 2.42 13.25
C ILE A 210 -5.07 1.82 13.78
N THR A 211 -5.88 1.28 12.88
CA THR A 211 -7.08 0.49 13.20
C THR A 211 -6.79 -0.98 12.90
N PHE A 212 -6.97 -1.85 13.89
CA PHE A 212 -6.81 -3.31 13.71
C PHE A 212 -8.07 -3.89 13.08
N ARG A 213 -7.92 -4.47 11.87
CA ARG A 213 -9.07 -4.82 11.02
C ARG A 213 -9.38 -6.30 10.98
N ALA A 214 -8.38 -7.14 10.84
CA ALA A 214 -8.60 -8.58 10.76
C ALA A 214 -7.38 -9.34 11.30
N MET A 215 -7.62 -10.53 11.83
CA MET A 215 -6.57 -11.48 12.17
C MET A 215 -7.05 -12.92 11.91
N GLY A 216 -6.96 -13.35 10.64
CA GLY A 216 -7.37 -14.68 10.13
C GLY A 216 -6.40 -15.82 10.42
N GLY A 217 -5.19 -15.53 10.90
CA GLY A 217 -4.18 -16.55 11.14
C GLY A 217 -4.34 -17.27 12.48
N TYR A 218 -4.02 -18.57 12.55
CA TYR A 218 -3.93 -19.31 13.82
C TYR A 218 -2.67 -18.95 14.62
N LEU A 219 -1.62 -18.49 13.95
CA LEU A 219 -0.35 -18.24 14.59
C LEU A 219 -0.39 -16.94 15.40
N PRO A 220 0.20 -16.91 16.61
CA PRO A 220 0.13 -15.76 17.52
C PRO A 220 1.13 -14.68 17.09
N TYR A 221 0.93 -14.12 15.89
CA TYR A 221 1.65 -12.95 15.42
C TYR A 221 1.04 -11.67 15.95
N ARG A 222 1.93 -10.75 16.31
CA ARG A 222 1.64 -9.35 16.60
C ARG A 222 2.27 -8.46 15.54
N LEU A 223 1.72 -7.25 15.38
CA LEU A 223 2.27 -6.26 14.47
C LEU A 223 3.57 -5.67 15.04
N GLY A 224 4.51 -5.38 14.15
CA GLY A 224 5.69 -4.57 14.37
C GLY A 224 5.85 -3.51 13.28
N LEU A 225 6.61 -2.47 13.59
CA LEU A 225 6.99 -1.40 12.66
C LEU A 225 8.44 -1.02 12.91
N GLN A 226 9.31 -1.19 11.91
CA GLN A 226 10.62 -0.57 11.88
C GLN A 226 10.55 0.69 11.01
N LEU A 227 11.10 1.79 11.50
CA LEU A 227 11.29 3.00 10.71
C LEU A 227 12.70 2.98 10.11
N ASP A 228 12.79 2.53 8.87
CA ASP A 228 14.05 2.49 8.14
C ASP A 228 14.58 3.92 7.96
N GLN A 229 15.91 4.09 8.04
CA GLN A 229 16.57 5.39 7.96
C GLN A 229 16.20 6.40 9.08
N THR A 230 15.38 6.02 10.06
CA THR A 230 15.04 6.83 11.22
C THR A 230 15.57 6.16 12.48
N SER A 231 16.69 6.67 13.00
CA SER A 231 17.26 6.14 14.23
C SER A 231 16.41 6.47 15.47
N ALA A 232 16.27 5.50 16.38
CA ALA A 232 15.55 5.67 17.64
C ALA A 232 16.09 6.81 18.51
N LYS A 233 17.39 7.14 18.41
CA LYS A 233 18.00 8.27 19.14
C LYS A 233 17.40 9.64 18.80
N TYR A 234 16.74 9.76 17.64
CA TYR A 234 16.13 11.02 17.20
C TYR A 234 14.70 11.22 17.72
N ILE A 235 14.09 10.17 18.29
CA ILE A 235 12.74 10.22 18.86
C ILE A 235 12.84 10.72 20.29
N ASP A 236 12.39 11.95 20.52
CA ASP A 236 12.43 12.59 21.85
C ASP A 236 11.40 11.97 22.79
N LYS A 237 10.22 11.63 22.26
CA LYS A 237 9.12 11.07 23.05
C LYS A 237 8.13 10.33 22.16
N VAL A 238 7.65 9.19 22.65
CA VAL A 238 6.46 8.50 22.13
C VAL A 238 5.26 8.97 22.95
N ILE A 239 4.27 9.57 22.29
CA ILE A 239 3.11 10.19 22.94
C ILE A 239 1.86 9.45 22.48
N GLU A 240 1.13 8.85 23.41
CA GLU A 240 -0.20 8.26 23.17
C GLU A 240 -1.22 9.40 23.07
N ILE A 241 -1.81 9.59 21.89
CA ILE A 241 -2.84 10.61 21.61
C ILE A 241 -4.23 10.01 21.78
N ASN A 242 -4.46 8.85 21.17
CA ASN A 242 -5.67 8.06 21.33
C ASN A 242 -5.26 6.63 21.67
N GLY A 243 -5.78 6.15 22.79
CA GLY A 243 -5.33 4.95 23.44
C GLY A 243 -6.48 4.09 23.88
N ASN A 244 -6.17 2.83 24.17
CA ASN A 244 -7.07 1.94 24.89
C ASN A 244 -6.25 1.02 25.80
N ASP A 245 -6.94 0.22 26.61
CA ASP A 245 -6.31 -0.70 27.56
C ASP A 245 -5.87 -2.03 26.94
N LEU A 246 -6.21 -2.27 25.66
CA LEU A 246 -5.96 -3.54 24.97
C LEU A 246 -4.63 -3.51 24.23
N VAL A 247 -4.41 -2.52 23.35
CA VAL A 247 -3.24 -2.46 22.46
C VAL A 247 -2.39 -1.23 22.74
N LYS A 248 -1.07 -1.43 22.81
CA LYS A 248 -0.07 -0.36 22.99
C LYS A 248 1.01 -0.44 21.92
N MET A 249 1.56 0.72 21.54
CA MET A 249 2.74 0.84 20.68
C MET A 249 3.98 1.10 21.54
N GLU A 250 4.95 0.18 21.51
CA GLU A 250 6.12 0.22 22.38
C GLU A 250 7.43 0.31 21.57
N LEU A 251 8.22 1.35 21.81
CA LEU A 251 9.57 1.50 21.24
C LEU A 251 10.54 0.55 21.96
N GLN A 252 11.18 -0.34 21.20
CA GLN A 252 12.01 -1.41 21.75
C GLN A 252 13.46 -0.97 22.03
N ASN A 253 13.97 0.00 21.28
CA ASN A 253 15.36 0.46 21.33
C ASN A 253 15.51 1.97 21.59
N PRO A 254 14.90 2.52 22.66
CA PRO A 254 14.94 3.97 22.92
C PRO A 254 16.37 4.49 23.08
N GLY A 255 16.71 5.54 22.33
CA GLY A 255 18.02 6.19 22.41
C GLY A 255 19.13 5.54 21.59
N GLU A 256 18.90 4.38 20.96
CA GLU A 256 19.92 3.69 20.17
C GLU A 256 20.16 4.34 18.80
N ASP A 257 21.43 4.31 18.34
CA ASP A 257 21.82 4.72 17.00
C ASP A 257 21.56 3.62 15.95
N ALA A 258 20.33 3.13 15.93
CA ALA A 258 19.83 2.10 15.03
C ALA A 258 18.38 2.44 14.63
N PRO A 259 17.86 1.91 13.50
CA PRO A 259 16.46 2.10 13.09
C PRO A 259 15.49 1.87 14.25
N ALA A 260 14.52 2.76 14.43
CA ALA A 260 13.54 2.63 15.51
C ALA A 260 12.62 1.45 15.27
N ILE A 261 12.49 0.55 16.25
CA ILE A 261 11.66 -0.65 16.18
C ILE A 261 10.53 -0.54 17.19
N PHE A 262 9.30 -0.67 16.71
CA PHE A 262 8.08 -0.65 17.49
C PHE A 262 7.39 -2.00 17.45
N ILE A 263 6.83 -2.40 18.58
CA ILE A 263 5.99 -3.59 18.71
C ILE A 263 4.62 -3.18 19.23
N PHE A 264 3.58 -3.75 18.65
CA PHE A 264 2.19 -3.54 19.06
C PHE A 264 1.76 -4.68 19.97
N THR A 265 1.77 -4.45 21.29
CA THR A 265 1.46 -5.46 22.31
C THR A 265 -0.06 -5.56 22.53
N GLY A 266 -0.52 -6.71 23.03
CA GLY A 266 -1.93 -6.94 23.40
C GLY A 266 -2.89 -7.25 22.25
N THR A 267 -2.38 -7.47 21.04
CA THR A 267 -3.16 -7.93 19.87
C THR A 267 -3.80 -9.31 20.07
N ASP A 268 -3.26 -10.14 20.97
CA ASP A 268 -3.85 -11.41 21.39
C ASP A 268 -5.21 -11.23 22.10
N GLN A 269 -5.42 -10.09 22.74
CA GLN A 269 -6.70 -9.77 23.39
C GLN A 269 -7.78 -9.47 22.36
N LEU A 270 -7.42 -8.85 21.23
CA LEU A 270 -8.34 -8.63 20.12
C LEU A 270 -8.82 -9.95 19.53
N ARG A 271 -7.91 -10.93 19.36
CA ARG A 271 -8.25 -12.28 18.90
C ARG A 271 -9.27 -12.98 19.80
N LYS A 272 -9.31 -12.65 21.10
CA LYS A 272 -10.31 -13.18 22.05
C LYS A 272 -11.65 -12.44 21.98
N GLN A 273 -11.69 -11.25 21.39
CA GLN A 273 -12.88 -10.42 21.19
C GLN A 273 -13.41 -10.56 19.76
N ASN A 274 -13.55 -11.80 19.29
CA ASN A 274 -13.84 -12.15 17.90
C ASN A 274 -15.32 -12.43 17.61
N ASN A 275 -16.23 -11.85 18.41
CA ASN A 275 -17.69 -12.02 18.24
C ASN A 275 -18.14 -13.50 18.12
N GLY A 276 -17.46 -14.41 18.84
CA GLY A 276 -17.79 -15.84 18.85
C GLY A 276 -17.26 -16.65 17.66
N GLY A 277 -16.49 -16.02 16.76
CA GLY A 277 -15.86 -16.71 15.64
C GLY A 277 -14.63 -17.53 16.03
N THR A 278 -13.97 -18.09 15.03
CA THR A 278 -12.63 -18.67 15.14
C THR A 278 -11.57 -17.58 15.12
N PHE A 279 -11.76 -16.57 14.26
CA PHE A 279 -10.77 -15.54 13.94
C PHE A 279 -11.32 -14.13 14.11
N TYR A 280 -10.44 -13.15 14.26
CA TYR A 280 -10.87 -11.78 14.46
C TYR A 280 -11.31 -11.16 13.13
N ASN A 281 -12.63 -10.97 12.98
CA ASN A 281 -13.24 -10.20 11.89
C ASN A 281 -12.98 -10.75 10.47
N THR A 282 -12.79 -12.05 10.26
CA THR A 282 -12.65 -12.65 8.91
C THR A 282 -13.86 -13.51 8.50
N GLU A 283 -14.72 -13.90 9.46
CA GLU A 283 -15.89 -14.74 9.24
C GLU A 283 -17.16 -13.87 9.07
N ALA A 284 -18.01 -14.21 8.10
CA ALA A 284 -19.14 -13.37 7.67
C ALA A 284 -20.20 -13.13 8.77
N ASP A 285 -20.41 -14.12 9.63
CA ASP A 285 -21.35 -14.12 10.76
C ASP A 285 -20.71 -13.68 12.09
N HIS A 286 -19.40 -13.46 12.11
CA HIS A 286 -18.62 -13.03 13.29
C HIS A 286 -17.87 -11.71 13.05
N GLN A 287 -18.41 -10.85 12.19
CA GLN A 287 -17.87 -9.52 11.95
C GLN A 287 -17.87 -8.67 13.22
N ILE A 288 -16.87 -7.79 13.32
CA ILE A 288 -16.77 -6.77 14.36
C ILE A 288 -17.40 -5.49 13.82
N ALA A 289 -18.32 -4.91 14.60
CA ALA A 289 -18.95 -3.66 14.19
C ALA A 289 -17.91 -2.54 14.08
N ALA A 290 -18.09 -1.61 13.13
CA ALA A 290 -17.10 -0.56 12.86
C ALA A 290 -16.73 0.29 14.09
N ASN A 291 -17.69 0.53 14.99
CA ASN A 291 -17.47 1.29 16.23
C ASN A 291 -16.75 0.49 17.33
N ASP A 292 -16.66 -0.83 17.19
CA ASP A 292 -16.01 -1.73 18.14
C ASP A 292 -14.58 -2.09 17.68
N LEU A 293 -14.18 -1.68 16.48
CA LEU A 293 -12.81 -1.83 16.00
C LEU A 293 -11.85 -0.99 16.83
N VAL A 294 -10.74 -1.60 17.21
CA VAL A 294 -9.73 -0.93 18.03
C VAL A 294 -8.85 -0.05 17.15
N THR A 295 -8.82 1.25 17.48
CA THR A 295 -7.95 2.24 16.87
C THR A 295 -7.04 2.85 17.93
N ILE A 296 -5.75 2.98 17.61
CA ILE A 296 -4.76 3.68 18.43
C ILE A 296 -4.15 4.82 17.61
N LYS A 297 -3.72 5.88 18.29
CA LYS A 297 -3.00 7.00 17.70
C LYS A 297 -1.82 7.40 18.58
N TYR A 298 -0.62 7.36 18.00
CA TYR A 298 0.62 7.75 18.66
C TYR A 298 1.35 8.83 17.87
N ARG A 299 2.00 9.76 18.56
CA ARG A 299 2.94 10.71 17.98
C ARG A 299 4.36 10.39 18.40
N LEU A 300 5.25 10.29 17.42
CA LEU A 300 6.69 10.25 17.61
C LEU A 300 7.21 11.69 17.52
N LYS A 301 7.49 12.29 18.68
CA LYS A 301 7.99 13.67 18.75
C LYS A 301 9.46 13.70 18.37
N MET A 302 9.81 14.62 17.47
CA MET A 302 11.17 14.85 16.98
C MET A 302 11.38 16.35 16.83
N ASN A 303 11.74 17.07 17.89
CA ASN A 303 11.94 18.52 17.82
C ASN A 303 13.13 18.84 16.92
N CYS A 304 12.86 19.41 15.74
CA CYS A 304 13.85 19.62 14.68
C CYS A 304 14.63 20.95 14.79
N PHE A 305 14.44 21.69 15.89
CA PHE A 305 15.11 22.97 16.10
C PHE A 305 16.65 22.83 15.99
N ASN A 306 17.23 23.53 15.01
CA ASN A 306 18.67 23.50 14.71
C ASN A 306 19.27 22.07 14.57
N SER A 307 18.49 21.09 14.11
CA SER A 307 18.98 19.72 13.91
C SER A 307 18.60 19.19 12.53
N SER A 308 19.55 19.26 11.60
CA SER A 308 19.36 18.76 10.24
C SER A 308 19.11 17.25 10.19
N GLU A 309 19.69 16.51 11.12
CA GLU A 309 19.62 15.06 11.24
C GLU A 309 18.25 14.61 11.74
N LYS A 310 17.67 15.32 12.72
CA LYS A 310 16.28 15.08 13.14
C LYS A 310 15.30 15.42 12.02
N THR A 311 15.53 16.53 11.32
CA THR A 311 14.73 16.90 10.15
C THR A 311 14.76 15.78 9.10
N GLN A 312 15.95 15.28 8.74
CA GLN A 312 16.09 14.16 7.80
C GLN A 312 15.40 12.88 8.31
N ALA A 313 15.57 12.55 9.59
CA ALA A 313 14.95 11.38 10.20
C ALA A 313 13.40 11.49 10.25
N LEU A 314 12.85 12.69 10.42
CA LEU A 314 11.41 12.95 10.35
C LEU A 314 10.88 12.76 8.92
N TRP A 315 11.58 13.31 7.91
CA TRP A 315 11.24 13.09 6.49
C TRP A 315 11.31 11.61 6.10
N ALA A 316 12.34 10.91 6.59
CA ALA A 316 12.49 9.48 6.38
C ALA A 316 11.31 8.70 6.96
N ALA A 317 10.91 8.98 8.22
CA ALA A 317 9.77 8.34 8.88
C ALA A 317 8.43 8.60 8.17
N ALA A 318 8.28 9.79 7.58
CA ALA A 318 7.09 10.18 6.80
C ALA A 318 7.03 9.51 5.42
N THR A 319 8.14 8.96 4.91
CA THR A 319 8.16 8.26 3.63
C THR A 319 7.67 6.82 3.83
N SER A 320 6.60 6.44 3.13
CA SER A 320 5.96 5.13 3.20
C SER A 320 6.94 3.99 2.88
N GLU A 321 7.90 4.20 1.98
CA GLU A 321 8.95 3.20 1.69
C GLU A 321 9.78 2.82 2.91
N ASN A 322 9.95 3.72 3.88
CA ASN A 322 10.72 3.47 5.10
C ASN A 322 9.87 2.95 6.26
N GLN A 323 8.56 2.80 6.07
CA GLN A 323 7.65 2.23 7.06
C GLN A 323 7.59 0.72 6.86
N ASN A 324 8.57 0.04 7.43
CA ASN A 324 8.76 -1.40 7.36
C ASN A 324 7.86 -2.08 8.39
N PHE A 325 6.60 -2.31 8.03
CA PHE A 325 5.69 -3.12 8.82
C PHE A 325 6.04 -4.60 8.71
N PHE A 326 5.87 -5.32 9.83
CA PHE A 326 6.12 -6.75 9.89
C PHE A 326 5.19 -7.44 10.90
N LEU A 327 5.07 -8.75 10.76
CA LEU A 327 4.51 -9.61 11.80
C LEU A 327 5.64 -10.23 12.59
N GLN A 328 5.50 -10.28 13.92
CA GLN A 328 6.44 -10.95 14.81
C GLN A 328 5.74 -12.02 15.63
N LYS A 329 6.28 -13.23 15.62
CA LYS A 329 5.78 -14.32 16.46
C LYS A 329 6.21 -14.08 17.91
N GLU A 330 5.25 -13.99 18.83
CA GLU A 330 5.55 -13.68 20.24
C GLU A 330 6.44 -14.71 20.95
N LYS A 331 6.39 -15.98 20.52
CA LYS A 331 7.08 -17.12 21.15
C LYS A 331 7.80 -17.96 20.10
N ASN A 332 8.75 -18.80 20.54
CA ASN A 332 9.44 -19.80 19.71
C ASN A 332 10.24 -19.20 18.54
N GLY A 333 11.25 -18.37 18.85
CA GLY A 333 12.27 -17.96 17.88
C GLY A 333 12.12 -16.53 17.34
N GLY A 334 11.04 -15.83 17.66
CA GLY A 334 10.87 -14.42 17.29
C GLY A 334 10.79 -14.18 15.79
N ARG A 335 10.29 -15.17 15.02
CA ARG A 335 10.13 -15.10 13.57
C ARG A 335 9.47 -13.80 13.15
N GLU A 336 10.08 -13.12 12.20
CA GLU A 336 9.54 -11.91 11.58
C GLU A 336 9.15 -12.16 10.13
N ILE A 337 8.01 -11.63 9.70
CA ILE A 337 7.51 -11.67 8.33
C ILE A 337 7.36 -10.23 7.87
N HIS A 338 8.15 -9.81 6.89
CA HIS A 338 8.10 -8.45 6.35
C HIS A 338 7.53 -8.45 4.94
N LEU A 339 7.23 -7.26 4.43
CA LEU A 339 6.90 -7.05 3.03
C LEU A 339 8.12 -7.33 2.12
N ARG A 340 7.84 -7.65 0.85
CA ARG A 340 8.86 -7.92 -0.17
C ARG A 340 9.94 -6.84 -0.22
N GLY A 341 11.20 -7.25 -0.12
CA GLY A 341 12.37 -6.39 -0.25
C GLY A 341 12.76 -5.61 1.01
N TYR A 342 11.97 -5.68 2.08
CA TYR A 342 12.37 -5.14 3.37
C TYR A 342 13.34 -6.08 4.09
N GLU A 343 14.26 -5.49 4.85
CA GLU A 343 15.17 -6.27 5.70
C GLU A 343 14.48 -6.69 7.01
N PRO A 344 14.81 -7.88 7.56
CA PRO A 344 14.47 -8.23 8.94
C PRO A 344 15.03 -7.19 9.91
N THR A 345 14.42 -7.08 11.09
CA THR A 345 15.00 -6.23 12.13
C THR A 345 16.36 -6.79 12.59
N ALA A 346 17.15 -5.94 13.26
CA ALA A 346 18.40 -6.38 13.87
C ALA A 346 18.21 -7.57 14.83
N TYR A 347 17.04 -7.68 15.46
CA TYR A 347 16.71 -8.76 16.41
C TYR A 347 16.46 -10.12 15.75
N TYR A 348 16.09 -10.14 14.46
CA TYR A 348 15.81 -11.38 13.73
C TYR A 348 16.80 -11.69 12.60
N SER A 349 17.61 -10.71 12.19
CA SER A 349 18.56 -10.81 11.08
C SER A 349 19.44 -12.07 11.08
N GLY A 350 19.88 -12.52 12.26
CA GLY A 350 20.71 -13.72 12.40
C GLY A 350 19.98 -15.05 12.15
N SER A 351 18.66 -15.09 12.30
CA SER A 351 17.82 -16.28 12.10
C SER A 351 17.25 -16.38 10.69
N TYR A 352 17.05 -15.25 10.00
CA TYR A 352 16.39 -15.17 8.69
C TYR A 352 16.94 -16.19 7.69
N ALA A 353 18.28 -16.27 7.52
CA ALA A 353 18.89 -17.11 6.49
C ALA A 353 18.63 -18.61 6.71
N GLY A 354 18.57 -19.05 7.98
CA GLY A 354 18.28 -20.44 8.32
C GLY A 354 16.82 -20.81 8.05
N GLU A 355 15.90 -19.87 8.25
CA GLU A 355 14.46 -20.10 8.05
C GLU A 355 14.00 -19.91 6.61
N ALA A 356 14.57 -18.95 5.88
CA ALA A 356 14.28 -18.70 4.46
C ALA A 356 14.55 -19.93 3.58
N GLY A 357 15.58 -20.72 3.93
CA GLY A 357 15.96 -21.92 3.18
C GLY A 357 16.24 -21.62 1.70
N ASN A 358 15.89 -22.56 0.82
CA ASN A 358 16.10 -22.46 -0.63
C ASN A 358 14.85 -21.99 -1.41
N ASN A 359 13.74 -21.72 -0.72
CA ASN A 359 12.47 -21.35 -1.34
C ASN A 359 12.33 -19.82 -1.52
N MET A 360 13.28 -19.04 -1.00
CA MET A 360 13.32 -17.59 -1.13
C MET A 360 14.34 -17.14 -2.18
N ARG A 361 14.06 -16.04 -2.86
CA ARG A 361 15.02 -15.32 -3.69
C ARG A 361 16.21 -14.84 -2.85
N SER A 362 17.40 -14.93 -3.44
CA SER A 362 18.64 -14.45 -2.81
C SER A 362 18.84 -12.93 -2.93
N ASP A 363 18.25 -12.33 -3.96
CA ASP A 363 18.38 -10.91 -4.30
C ASP A 363 17.30 -10.03 -3.66
N ILE A 364 16.16 -10.61 -3.25
CA ILE A 364 15.02 -9.90 -2.67
C ILE A 364 14.50 -10.69 -1.47
N LYS A 365 14.56 -10.09 -0.27
CA LYS A 365 14.04 -10.69 0.97
C LYS A 365 12.52 -10.82 0.94
N TYR A 366 11.99 -11.83 1.66
CA TYR A 366 10.55 -12.09 1.77
C TYR A 366 9.84 -12.21 0.41
N CYS A 367 10.53 -12.85 -0.52
CA CYS A 367 10.07 -13.10 -1.87
C CYS A 367 10.42 -14.54 -2.21
N SER A 368 9.42 -15.36 -2.59
CA SER A 368 9.71 -16.74 -2.98
C SER A 368 10.50 -16.79 -4.29
N THR A 369 11.10 -17.93 -4.61
CA THR A 369 11.73 -18.18 -5.91
C THR A 369 10.76 -18.02 -7.09
N ASP A 370 9.45 -18.18 -6.84
CA ASP A 370 8.37 -17.98 -7.81
C ASP A 370 7.73 -16.58 -7.69
N ASN A 371 8.42 -15.64 -7.02
CA ASN A 371 8.08 -14.22 -6.86
C ASN A 371 6.77 -13.94 -6.07
N PHE A 372 6.32 -14.89 -5.25
CA PHE A 372 5.23 -14.69 -4.29
C PHE A 372 5.69 -13.89 -3.05
N VAL A 373 4.73 -13.24 -2.40
CA VAL A 373 4.93 -12.38 -1.22
C VAL A 373 4.00 -12.77 -0.07
N TRP A 374 4.29 -12.28 1.13
CA TRP A 374 3.47 -12.48 2.34
C TRP A 374 2.83 -11.20 2.86
N GLY A 375 2.84 -10.14 2.05
CA GLY A 375 2.06 -8.97 2.37
C GLY A 375 2.06 -7.94 1.27
N ILE A 376 1.02 -7.13 1.28
CA ILE A 376 0.81 -6.01 0.38
C ILE A 376 0.41 -4.78 1.19
N LYS A 377 0.88 -3.63 0.73
CA LYS A 377 0.57 -2.31 1.30
C LYS A 377 -0.08 -1.50 0.20
N VAL A 378 -1.28 -0.98 0.44
CA VAL A 378 -2.09 -0.28 -0.58
C VAL A 378 -2.51 1.09 -0.03
N PRO A 379 -2.29 2.21 -0.76
CA PRO A 379 -2.58 3.57 -0.29
C PRO A 379 -4.07 3.94 -0.36
N VAL A 380 -4.96 2.97 -0.12
CA VAL A 380 -6.41 3.19 -0.03
C VAL A 380 -7.02 2.26 1.03
N LYS A 381 -8.22 2.61 1.50
CA LYS A 381 -8.99 1.79 2.41
C LYS A 381 -9.63 0.62 1.66
N LEU A 382 -9.24 -0.61 2.02
CA LEU A 382 -9.71 -1.83 1.36
C LEU A 382 -10.61 -2.67 2.27
N ALA A 383 -11.56 -3.38 1.66
CA ALA A 383 -12.22 -4.50 2.31
C ALA A 383 -11.26 -5.70 2.30
N HIS A 384 -11.11 -6.42 3.41
CA HIS A 384 -10.31 -7.64 3.40
C HIS A 384 -11.16 -8.85 2.97
N PRO A 385 -10.57 -9.83 2.27
CA PRO A 385 -11.24 -11.07 1.97
C PRO A 385 -11.74 -11.79 3.24
N ARG A 386 -12.84 -12.51 3.12
CA ARG A 386 -13.30 -13.42 4.17
C ARG A 386 -12.31 -14.59 4.31
N GLU A 387 -12.37 -15.24 5.46
CA GLU A 387 -11.58 -16.43 5.76
C GLU A 387 -11.56 -17.44 4.60
N LYS A 388 -10.36 -17.80 4.12
CA LYS A 388 -10.07 -18.74 3.02
C LYS A 388 -10.55 -18.30 1.64
N LYS A 389 -10.94 -17.04 1.47
CA LYS A 389 -11.29 -16.48 0.17
C LYS A 389 -10.07 -15.89 -0.49
N ASP A 390 -9.51 -16.66 -1.43
CA ASP A 390 -8.38 -16.23 -2.24
C ASP A 390 -8.61 -14.82 -2.80
N ILE A 391 -7.60 -13.96 -2.66
CA ILE A 391 -7.68 -12.56 -3.06
C ILE A 391 -8.09 -12.36 -4.53
N MET A 392 -7.80 -13.33 -5.41
CA MET A 392 -8.24 -13.31 -6.80
C MET A 392 -9.76 -13.49 -6.99
N GLU A 393 -10.43 -14.21 -6.07
CA GLU A 393 -11.90 -14.31 -6.07
C GLU A 393 -12.54 -12.98 -5.61
N VAL A 394 -11.86 -12.24 -4.74
CA VAL A 394 -12.37 -11.02 -4.12
C VAL A 394 -12.09 -9.78 -4.97
N TYR A 395 -10.92 -9.73 -5.62
CA TYR A 395 -10.50 -8.61 -6.45
C TYR A 395 -10.22 -9.08 -7.88
N GLY A 396 -11.21 -8.92 -8.77
CA GLY A 396 -11.21 -9.53 -10.11
C GLY A 396 -10.09 -9.08 -11.06
N LYS A 397 -9.36 -8.01 -10.71
CA LYS A 397 -8.18 -7.53 -11.46
C LYS A 397 -6.83 -7.79 -10.79
N PHE A 398 -6.81 -8.43 -9.61
CA PHE A 398 -5.58 -8.70 -8.87
C PHE A 398 -4.57 -9.54 -9.68
N ARG A 399 -5.05 -10.62 -10.31
CA ARG A 399 -4.21 -11.44 -11.20
C ARG A 399 -3.59 -10.62 -12.32
N SER A 400 -4.39 -9.83 -13.02
CA SER A 400 -3.91 -9.02 -14.15
C SER A 400 -2.89 -7.98 -13.70
N TRP A 401 -3.05 -7.42 -12.50
CA TRP A 401 -2.08 -6.50 -11.92
C TRP A 401 -0.71 -7.13 -11.74
N ILE A 402 -0.66 -8.34 -11.19
CA ILE A 402 0.63 -8.95 -10.87
C ILE A 402 1.25 -9.73 -12.03
N THR A 403 0.44 -10.30 -12.92
CA THR A 403 0.94 -11.09 -14.06
C THR A 403 1.12 -10.27 -15.33
N ASN A 404 0.46 -9.12 -15.43
CA ASN A 404 0.56 -8.23 -16.58
C ASN A 404 0.56 -6.75 -16.12
N PRO A 405 1.67 -6.28 -15.53
CA PRO A 405 1.75 -4.92 -14.99
C PRO A 405 1.64 -3.82 -16.05
N ASN A 406 1.63 -4.14 -17.36
CA ASN A 406 1.56 -3.17 -18.46
C ASN A 406 0.46 -3.48 -19.49
N PRO A 407 -0.83 -3.15 -19.25
CA PRO A 407 -1.78 -3.02 -20.34
C PRO A 407 -1.53 -1.71 -21.11
N SER A 408 -1.63 -1.79 -22.44
CA SER A 408 -1.50 -0.69 -23.41
C SER A 408 -2.24 0.60 -22.98
N SER A 409 -1.66 1.74 -23.33
CA SER A 409 -2.05 3.13 -23.00
C SER A 409 -3.46 3.59 -23.39
N ASP A 410 -4.31 2.71 -23.93
CA ASP A 410 -5.46 3.12 -24.73
C ASP A 410 -6.76 3.26 -23.91
N ASN A 411 -6.76 2.97 -22.60
CA ASN A 411 -7.92 3.24 -21.74
C ASN A 411 -7.55 3.63 -20.29
N PRO A 412 -7.72 4.91 -19.90
CA PRO A 412 -7.26 5.42 -18.61
C PRO A 412 -8.01 4.90 -17.38
N GLU A 413 -9.23 4.37 -17.54
CA GLU A 413 -10.05 3.88 -16.42
C GLU A 413 -9.77 2.42 -16.04
N ASP A 414 -9.07 1.66 -16.88
CA ASP A 414 -9.01 0.19 -16.82
C ASP A 414 -7.62 -0.39 -16.52
N PHE A 415 -6.72 0.43 -15.96
CA PHE A 415 -5.38 -0.02 -15.57
C PHE A 415 -5.42 -1.03 -14.43
N ASN A 416 -4.62 -2.08 -14.55
CA ASN A 416 -4.48 -3.07 -13.49
C ASN A 416 -3.94 -2.46 -12.18
N GLU A 417 -3.28 -1.30 -12.21
CA GLU A 417 -2.85 -0.55 -11.01
C GLU A 417 -4.02 -0.15 -10.08
N ASN A 418 -5.25 -0.10 -10.59
CA ASN A 418 -6.48 0.16 -9.82
C ASN A 418 -7.25 -1.13 -9.49
N TRP A 419 -6.57 -2.29 -9.44
CA TRP A 419 -7.20 -3.60 -9.23
C TRP A 419 -8.16 -3.64 -8.03
N PHE A 420 -7.84 -2.88 -6.99
CA PHE A 420 -8.61 -2.79 -5.76
C PHE A 420 -10.01 -2.17 -5.93
N LYS A 421 -10.30 -1.50 -7.06
CA LYS A 421 -11.64 -0.99 -7.36
C LYS A 421 -12.61 -2.10 -7.81
N TYR A 422 -12.08 -3.26 -8.20
CA TYR A 422 -12.84 -4.38 -8.76
C TYR A 422 -13.17 -5.42 -7.68
N LEU A 423 -13.74 -4.95 -6.59
CA LEU A 423 -14.12 -5.72 -5.41
C LEU A 423 -15.45 -6.46 -5.63
N ASP A 424 -15.51 -7.76 -5.34
CA ASP A 424 -16.75 -8.48 -5.03
C ASP A 424 -17.08 -8.32 -3.53
N PRO A 425 -18.04 -7.45 -3.15
CA PRO A 425 -18.36 -7.22 -1.75
C PRO A 425 -19.01 -8.44 -1.07
N SER A 426 -19.47 -9.44 -1.83
CA SER A 426 -20.05 -10.67 -1.27
C SER A 426 -19.00 -11.60 -0.66
N GLN A 427 -17.72 -11.42 -1.01
CA GLN A 427 -16.60 -12.25 -0.55
C GLN A 427 -15.68 -11.52 0.45
N ALA A 428 -16.03 -10.28 0.83
CA ALA A 428 -15.19 -9.42 1.67
C ALA A 428 -15.94 -8.91 2.91
N ILE A 429 -15.18 -8.31 3.83
CA ILE A 429 -15.67 -7.58 5.01
C ILE A 429 -15.19 -6.13 4.91
N LYS A 430 -16.11 -5.18 5.09
CA LYS A 430 -15.88 -3.74 4.87
C LYS A 430 -15.48 -2.97 6.10
#